data_AF-A0A252B169-F1
#
_entry.id   AF-A0A252B169-F1
#
_cell.length_a   1.000
_cell.length_b   1.000
_cell.length_c   1.000
_cell.angle_alpha   90.00
_cell.angle_beta   90.00
_cell.angle_gamma   90.00
#
_symmetry.space_group_name_H-M   'P 1'
#
loop_
_entity.id
_entity.type
_entity.pdbx_description
1 polymer ?
#
loop_
_entity_poly.entity_id
_entity_poly.type
_entity_poly.pdbx_seq_one_letter_code
_entity_poly.pdbx_strand_id
1 'polypeptide(L)'
;MSDTANPELGKEIVRRRTFAIISHPDAGKTTLTERILRAGGAIQLAGNVRAKGERRRTRSDWMAIERDRGISVVSSVMTFDYGG
;
A
#
# COMPACT_ATOMS: atom_id res chain seq x y z
N MET A 1 5.33 -21.57 -35.81
CA MET A 1 5.07 -20.51 -34.83
C MET A 1 5.29 -21.11 -33.45
N SER A 2 6.54 -21.04 -32.98
CA SER A 2 6.96 -21.60 -31.70
C SER A 2 6.59 -20.64 -30.58
N ASP A 3 5.56 -20.98 -29.83
CA ASP A 3 5.25 -20.38 -28.54
C ASP A 3 6.24 -20.93 -27.51
N THR A 4 7.46 -20.38 -27.49
CA THR A 4 8.39 -20.61 -26.38
C THR A 4 7.94 -19.75 -25.22
N ALA A 5 7.12 -20.33 -24.34
CA ALA A 5 6.74 -19.72 -23.07
C ALA A 5 8.01 -19.22 -22.35
N ASN A 6 8.10 -17.90 -22.15
CA ASN A 6 9.25 -17.27 -21.50
C ASN A 6 9.46 -17.91 -20.12
N PRO A 7 10.57 -18.65 -19.89
CA PRO A 7 10.78 -19.37 -18.63
C PRO A 7 10.89 -18.44 -17.41
N GLU A 8 11.17 -17.16 -17.63
CA GLU A 8 11.19 -16.14 -16.58
C GLU A 8 9.79 -15.69 -16.14
N LEU A 9 8.77 -15.86 -17.00
CA LEU A 9 7.40 -15.44 -16.70
C LEU A 9 6.83 -16.22 -15.50
N GLY A 10 7.05 -17.54 -15.47
CA GLY A 10 6.59 -18.39 -14.36
C GLY A 10 7.23 -18.00 -13.03
N LYS A 11 8.53 -17.67 -13.04
CA LYS A 11 9.26 -17.24 -11.84
C LYS A 11 8.72 -15.90 -11.31
N GLU A 12 8.50 -14.93 -12.20
CA GLU A 12 7.98 -13.61 -11.84
C GLU A 12 6.55 -13.68 -11.26
N ILE A 13 5.70 -14.53 -11.82
CA ILE A 13 4.34 -14.77 -11.31
C ILE A 13 4.39 -15.32 -9.88
N VAL A 14 5.27 -16.29 -9.63
CA VAL A 14 5.43 -16.90 -8.30
C VAL A 14 6.11 -15.97 -7.30
N ARG A 15 6.93 -15.02 -7.74
CA ARG A 15 7.59 -14.01 -6.89
C ARG A 15 6.61 -12.92 -6.41
N ARG A 16 5.76 -12.40 -7.28
CA ARG A 16 4.94 -11.20 -6.99
C ARG A 16 3.77 -11.51 -6.05
N ARG A 17 3.51 -10.61 -5.09
CA ARG A 17 2.36 -10.68 -4.17
C ARG A 17 1.65 -9.34 -4.15
N THR A 18 0.41 -9.31 -4.64
CA THR A 18 -0.46 -8.13 -4.64
C THR A 18 -1.56 -8.31 -3.62
N PHE A 19 -1.67 -7.40 -2.67
CA PHE A 19 -2.69 -7.46 -1.62
C PHE A 19 -3.17 -6.06 -1.23
N ALA A 20 -4.30 -6.00 -0.52
CA ALA A 20 -4.87 -4.77 0.01
C ALA A 20 -5.08 -4.89 1.53
N ILE A 21 -4.94 -3.78 2.24
CA ILE A 21 -5.26 -3.68 3.67
C ILE A 21 -6.59 -2.94 3.80
N ILE A 22 -7.62 -3.64 4.28
CA ILE A 22 -8.97 -3.12 4.49
C ILE A 22 -9.24 -3.14 5.99
N SER A 23 -9.69 -2.03 6.55
CA SER A 23 -10.00 -1.93 7.98
C SER A 23 -11.07 -0.86 8.25
N HIS A 24 -11.68 -0.92 9.43
CA HIS A 24 -12.48 0.18 9.96
C HIS A 24 -11.63 1.46 10.08
N PRO A 25 -12.23 2.68 10.02
CA PRO A 25 -11.55 3.91 10.38
C PRO A 25 -10.78 3.77 11.71
N ASP A 26 -9.59 4.35 11.75
CA ASP A 26 -8.69 4.34 12.92
C ASP A 26 -8.20 2.98 13.46
N ALA A 27 -8.54 1.85 12.82
CA ALA A 27 -8.04 0.51 13.20
C ALA A 27 -6.54 0.28 12.92
N GLY A 28 -5.81 1.31 12.49
CA GLY A 28 -4.35 1.24 12.34
C GLY A 28 -3.84 0.77 10.96
N LYS A 29 -4.65 0.81 9.90
CA LYS A 29 -4.21 0.47 8.52
C LYS A 29 -2.90 1.15 8.10
N THR A 30 -2.76 2.43 8.45
CA THR A 30 -1.56 3.23 8.13
C THR A 30 -0.34 2.75 8.91
N THR A 31 -0.52 2.44 10.19
CA THR A 31 0.53 1.91 11.07
C THR A 31 1.00 0.53 10.61
N LEU A 32 0.07 -0.34 10.22
CA LEU A 32 0.41 -1.65 9.67
C LEU A 32 1.17 -1.51 8.34
N THR A 33 0.73 -0.62 7.46
CA THR A 33 1.42 -0.32 6.19
C THR A 33 2.86 0.15 6.44
N GLU A 34 3.09 1.08 7.38
CA GLU A 34 4.43 1.55 7.75
C GLU A 34 5.33 0.40 8.22
N ARG A 35 4.80 -0.49 9.08
CA ARG A 35 5.57 -1.62 9.61
C ARG A 35 5.94 -2.64 8.53
N ILE A 36 5.02 -2.93 7.62
CA ILE A 36 5.28 -3.84 6.48
C ILE A 36 6.39 -3.26 5.59
N LEU A 37 6.29 -1.98 5.24
CA LEU A 37 7.31 -1.31 4.42
C LEU A 37 8.67 -1.27 5.11
N ARG A 38 8.71 -1.00 6.41
CA ARG A 38 9.95 -1.03 7.20
C ARG A 38 10.55 -2.43 7.24
N ALA A 39 9.74 -3.48 7.42
CA ALA A 39 10.20 -4.87 7.41
C ALA A 39 10.75 -5.28 6.05
N GLY A 40 10.21 -4.75 4.96
CA GLY A 40 10.73 -4.92 3.59
C GLY A 40 11.89 -3.98 3.22
N GLY A 41 12.50 -3.27 4.16
CA GLY A 41 13.62 -2.36 3.87
C GLY A 41 13.24 -1.07 3.13
N ALA A 42 11.96 -0.85 2.82
CA ALA A 42 11.45 0.36 2.16
C ALA A 42 11.28 1.53 3.16
N ILE A 43 12.38 1.89 3.84
CA ILE A 43 12.41 2.86 4.97
C ILE A 43 11.87 4.23 4.55
N GLN A 44 12.27 4.73 3.38
CA GLN A 44 11.80 6.03 2.87
C GLN A 44 10.29 6.02 2.60
N LEU A 45 9.76 4.90 2.06
CA LEU A 45 8.34 4.77 1.78
C LEU A 45 7.53 4.65 3.08
N ALA A 46 8.05 3.94 4.08
CA ALA A 46 7.47 3.86 5.42
C ALA A 46 7.36 5.25 6.07
N GLY A 47 8.42 6.07 6.01
CA GLY A 47 8.42 7.44 6.51
C GLY A 47 7.37 8.34 5.83
N ASN A 48 7.23 8.20 4.50
CA ASN A 48 6.22 8.94 3.73
C ASN A 48 4.79 8.54 4.12
N VAL A 49 4.54 7.26 4.40
CA VAL A 49 3.23 6.77 4.88
C VAL A 49 2.85 7.40 6.21
N ARG A 50 3.79 7.45 7.16
CA ARG A 50 3.58 8.07 8.47
C ARG A 50 3.28 9.56 8.35
N ALA A 51 4.11 10.31 7.61
CA ALA A 51 3.92 11.74 7.40
C ALA A 51 2.57 12.06 6.71
N LYS A 52 2.15 11.24 5.74
CA LYS A 52 0.85 11.38 5.06
C LYS A 52 -0.33 11.03 5.98
N GLY A 53 -0.17 10.03 6.85
CA GLY A 53 -1.15 9.69 7.88
C GLY A 53 -1.37 10.81 8.89
N GLU A 54 -0.29 11.42 9.37
CA GLU A 54 -0.31 12.53 10.32
C GLU A 54 -0.94 13.79 9.71
N ARG A 55 -0.54 14.18 8.49
CA ARG A 55 -1.12 15.32 7.76
C ARG A 55 -2.63 15.17 7.51
N ARG A 56 -3.11 13.93 7.31
CA ARG A 56 -4.55 13.66 7.17
C ARG A 56 -5.32 13.82 8.46
N ARG A 57 -4.70 13.48 9.59
CA ARG A 57 -5.32 13.61 10.91
C ARG A 57 -5.56 15.08 11.30
N THR A 58 -4.82 16.01 10.69
CA THR A 58 -4.86 17.45 11.01
C THR A 58 -5.82 18.29 10.14
N ARG A 59 -6.29 17.81 8.98
CA ARG A 59 -7.16 18.63 8.08
C ARG A 59 -8.64 18.32 8.29
N SER A 60 -9.35 19.25 8.93
CA SER A 60 -10.81 19.27 9.11
C SER A 60 -11.61 19.17 7.80
N ASP A 61 -11.00 19.55 6.67
CA ASP A 61 -11.70 19.76 5.40
C ASP A 61 -11.79 18.48 4.55
N TRP A 62 -11.19 17.37 5.00
CA TRP A 62 -11.21 16.07 4.32
C TRP A 62 -12.54 15.30 4.55
N MET A 63 -13.28 15.69 5.60
CA MET A 63 -14.45 14.95 6.06
C MET A 63 -15.74 15.21 5.27
N ALA A 64 -15.85 16.25 4.45
CA ALA A 64 -17.12 16.56 3.76
C ALA A 64 -17.36 15.61 2.56
N ILE A 65 -16.37 15.46 1.67
CA ILE A 65 -16.47 14.61 0.48
C ILE A 65 -16.39 13.11 0.83
N GLU A 66 -15.58 12.72 1.81
CA GLU A 66 -15.48 11.31 2.23
C GLU A 66 -16.69 10.86 3.06
N ARG A 67 -17.32 11.73 3.87
CA ARG A 67 -18.59 11.39 4.56
C ARG A 67 -19.73 11.22 3.58
N ASP A 68 -19.86 12.12 2.61
CA ASP A 68 -20.98 12.13 1.65
C ASP A 68 -20.98 10.87 0.77
N ARG A 69 -19.81 10.29 0.51
CA ARG A 69 -19.66 9.08 -0.31
C ARG A 69 -19.34 7.80 0.47
N GLY A 70 -19.10 7.90 1.78
CA GLY A 70 -18.76 6.75 2.64
C GLY A 70 -17.48 5.99 2.26
N ILE A 71 -16.59 6.63 1.51
CA ILE A 71 -15.39 5.99 0.91
C ILE A 71 -14.12 6.76 1.25
N SER A 72 -13.04 6.01 1.51
CA SER A 72 -11.68 6.54 1.63
C SER A 72 -11.00 6.50 0.26
N VAL A 73 -10.97 7.64 -0.47
CA VAL A 73 -10.54 7.70 -1.89
C VAL A 73 -9.09 8.14 -2.01
N VAL A 74 -8.12 7.32 -1.59
CA VAL A 74 -6.74 7.44 -2.12
C VAL A 74 -6.08 6.05 -2.12
N SER A 75 -6.17 5.34 -3.24
CA SER A 75 -5.36 4.15 -3.49
C SER A 75 -3.92 4.60 -3.79
N SER A 76 -3.08 4.68 -2.77
CA SER A 76 -1.63 4.77 -2.98
C SER A 76 -1.13 3.34 -3.20
N VAL A 77 -0.93 2.94 -4.45
CA VAL A 77 -0.27 1.67 -4.77
C VAL A 77 1.20 1.80 -4.40
N MET A 78 1.73 0.79 -3.71
CA MET A 78 3.12 0.74 -3.25
C MET A 78 3.71 -0.61 -3.61
N THR A 79 4.95 -0.61 -4.08
CA THR A 79 5.71 -1.82 -4.41
C THR A 79 7.02 -1.79 -3.65
N PHE A 80 7.37 -2.90 -3.03
CA PHE A 80 8.63 -3.10 -2.31
C PHE A 80 9.06 -4.56 -2.47
N ASP A 81 10.37 -4.79 -2.43
CA ASP A 81 10.91 -6.15 -2.41
C ASP A 81 10.97 -6.68 -0.97
N TYR A 82 10.74 -7.98 -0.80
CA TYR A 82 10.80 -8.65 0.49
C TYR A 82 11.46 -10.01 0.34
N GLY A 83 12.50 -10.27 1.14
CA GLY A 83 13.15 -11.59 1.20
C GLY A 83 14.25 -11.87 0.16
N GLY A 84 14.53 -10.96 -0.78
CA GLY A 84 15.50 -11.17 -1.86
C GLY A 84 14.91 -11.93 -3.04
#